data_AF-A0A084VJ36-F1
#
_entry.id   AF-A0A084VJ36-F1
#
_cell.length_a   1.000
_cell.length_b   1.000
_cell.length_c   1.000
_cell.angle_alpha   90.00
_cell.angle_beta   90.00
_cell.angle_gamma   90.00
#
_symmetry.space_group_name_H-M   'P 1'
#
loop_
_entity.id
_entity.type
_entity.pdbx_description
1 polymer ?
#
loop_
_entity_poly.entity_id
_entity_poly.type
_entity_poly.pdbx_seq_one_letter_code
_entity_poly.pdbx_strand_id
1 'polypeptide(L)'
;MTLPVKYSAIKPPPPSPMKLLDVNRYVIGFVVALVLLALWFGGGSGAGGEADGERLSLDLADIPQVVLDKEAELARARNRNCSYWDCFNVYRCGGQRSVAGGGGMDGSQERISIYVYPLKEYVDADSKRAAFQLSKEFHTILKTIVNSPYYTSNPNEACLFMPTLDTLNQNRIDTTLVGKALASLP
;
A
#
# COMPACT_ATOMS: atom_id res chain seq x y z
N MET A 1 79.09 40.86 -49.10
CA MET A 1 78.10 40.15 -48.27
C MET A 1 76.74 40.75 -48.56
N THR A 2 75.89 40.07 -49.32
CA THR A 2 74.42 40.27 -49.40
C THR A 2 73.86 39.23 -50.37
N LEU A 3 73.14 38.24 -49.87
CA LEU A 3 72.32 37.33 -50.68
C LEU A 3 70.85 37.69 -50.44
N PRO A 4 70.01 37.78 -51.49
CA PRO A 4 68.60 38.11 -51.33
C PRO A 4 67.80 36.87 -50.89
N VAL A 5 67.00 37.02 -49.84
CA VAL A 5 66.02 36.03 -49.39
C VAL A 5 64.74 36.21 -50.21
N LYS A 6 64.42 35.24 -51.07
CA LYS A 6 63.11 35.10 -51.72
C LYS A 6 62.16 34.41 -50.74
N TYR A 7 61.13 35.12 -50.27
CA TYR A 7 59.98 34.50 -49.62
C TYR A 7 59.02 33.98 -50.69
N SER A 8 58.75 32.67 -50.69
CA SER A 8 57.62 32.08 -51.42
C SER A 8 56.46 31.87 -50.46
N ALA A 9 55.28 32.35 -50.82
CA ALA A 9 54.04 32.14 -50.08
C ALA A 9 53.60 30.68 -50.21
N ILE A 10 53.55 29.96 -49.10
CA ILE A 10 52.95 28.62 -49.02
C ILE A 10 51.43 28.81 -49.00
N LYS A 11 50.75 28.35 -50.06
CA LYS A 11 49.29 28.33 -50.15
C LYS A 11 48.75 27.21 -49.26
N PRO A 12 47.74 27.44 -48.39
CA PRO A 12 47.15 26.37 -47.59
C PRO A 12 46.42 25.37 -48.49
N PRO A 13 46.40 24.06 -48.13
CA PRO A 13 45.67 23.06 -48.89
C PRO A 13 44.15 23.30 -48.82
N PRO A 14 43.40 22.95 -49.86
CA PRO A 14 41.95 23.11 -49.86
C PRO A 14 41.29 22.20 -48.80
N PRO A 15 40.19 22.66 -48.17
CA PRO A 15 39.45 21.82 -47.23
C PRO A 15 38.86 20.62 -47.97
N SER A 16 39.07 19.43 -47.40
CA SER A 16 38.44 18.21 -47.89
C SER A 16 36.92 18.29 -47.69
N PRO A 17 36.10 17.87 -48.65
CA PRO A 17 34.66 17.83 -48.45
C PRO A 17 34.34 16.73 -47.44
N MET A 18 33.99 17.12 -46.21
CA MET A 18 33.35 16.20 -45.27
C MET A 18 32.07 15.68 -45.95
N LYS A 19 32.00 14.36 -46.08
CA LYS A 19 30.90 13.67 -46.76
C LYS A 19 29.60 13.93 -46.01
N LEU A 20 28.78 14.84 -46.55
CA LEU A 20 27.42 15.15 -46.06
C LEU A 20 26.52 13.89 -45.98
N LEU A 21 26.89 12.83 -46.73
CA LEU A 21 26.18 11.55 -46.77
C LEU A 21 26.38 10.69 -45.51
N ASP A 22 27.48 10.85 -44.77
CA ASP A 22 27.79 10.00 -43.61
C ASP A 22 27.10 10.50 -42.33
N VAL A 23 26.95 11.82 -42.16
CA VAL A 23 26.26 12.40 -40.98
C VAL A 23 24.82 11.90 -40.91
N ASN A 24 24.11 11.83 -42.04
CA ASN A 24 22.74 11.35 -42.07
C ASN A 24 22.63 9.87 -41.66
N ARG A 25 23.61 9.02 -42.04
CA ARG A 25 23.64 7.61 -41.61
C ARG A 25 23.85 7.46 -40.11
N TYR A 26 24.73 8.28 -39.51
CA TYR A 26 24.94 8.26 -38.06
C TYR A 26 23.74 8.81 -37.28
N VAL A 27 23.09 9.87 -37.79
CA VAL A 27 21.87 10.44 -37.18
C VAL A 27 20.71 9.44 -37.25
N ILE A 28 20.49 8.81 -38.42
CA ILE A 28 19.46 7.77 -38.56
C ILE A 28 19.77 6.58 -37.64
N GLY A 29 21.03 6.13 -37.58
CA GLY A 29 21.45 5.06 -36.68
C GLY A 29 21.19 5.40 -35.21
N PHE A 30 21.46 6.63 -34.78
CA PHE A 30 21.21 7.10 -33.42
C PHE A 30 19.71 7.17 -33.10
N VAL A 31 18.88 7.68 -34.02
CA VAL A 31 17.42 7.73 -33.84
C VAL A 31 16.83 6.32 -33.79
N VAL A 32 17.26 5.41 -34.66
CA VAL A 32 16.83 4.00 -34.63
C VAL A 32 17.26 3.33 -33.32
N ALA A 33 18.49 3.59 -32.86
CA ALA A 33 18.97 3.07 -31.58
C ALA A 33 18.13 3.59 -30.41
N LEU A 34 17.76 4.87 -30.38
CA LEU A 34 16.88 5.44 -29.35
C LEU A 34 15.46 4.87 -29.41
N VAL A 35 14.91 4.65 -30.60
CA VAL A 35 13.57 4.02 -30.75
C VAL A 35 13.61 2.57 -30.30
N LEU A 36 14.66 1.82 -30.65
CA LEU A 36 14.85 0.46 -30.15
C LEU A 36 15.02 0.43 -28.64
N LEU A 37 15.78 1.37 -28.07
CA LEU A 37 15.88 1.55 -26.61
C LEU A 37 14.52 1.86 -26.01
N ALA A 38 13.76 2.79 -26.60
CA ALA A 38 12.43 3.15 -26.13
C ALA A 38 11.43 2.01 -26.26
N LEU A 39 11.58 1.10 -27.22
CA LEU A 39 10.76 -0.12 -27.31
C LEU A 39 11.22 -1.20 -26.33
N TRP A 40 12.53 -1.32 -26.09
CA TRP A 40 13.09 -2.24 -25.09
C TRP A 40 12.75 -1.83 -23.66
N PHE A 41 12.80 -0.54 -23.35
CA PHE A 41 12.47 0.03 -22.04
C PHE A 41 10.98 0.39 -21.92
N GLY A 42 10.32 0.79 -23.01
CA GLY A 42 8.90 1.14 -23.05
C GLY A 42 7.96 -0.07 -23.17
N GLY A 43 8.47 -1.23 -23.61
CA GLY A 43 7.73 -2.50 -23.55
C GLY A 43 7.59 -3.08 -22.13
N GLY A 44 8.31 -2.51 -21.14
CA GLY A 44 8.25 -2.89 -19.72
C GLY A 44 7.61 -1.85 -18.82
N SER A 45 7.16 -0.72 -19.36
CA SER A 45 6.39 0.29 -18.62
C SER A 45 4.91 -0.09 -18.64
N GLY A 46 4.61 -1.34 -18.28
CA GLY A 46 3.30 -1.64 -17.73
C GLY A 46 3.12 -0.66 -16.59
N ALA A 47 2.12 0.22 -16.70
CA ALA A 47 1.63 0.99 -15.59
C ALA A 47 1.71 0.08 -14.37
N GLY A 48 2.51 0.48 -13.38
CA GLY A 48 2.44 -0.09 -12.06
C GLY A 48 1.04 0.23 -11.58
N GLY A 49 0.08 -0.59 -12.04
CA GLY A 49 -1.22 -0.73 -11.44
C GLY A 49 -0.87 -1.14 -10.04
N GLU A 50 -0.89 -0.14 -9.17
CA GLU A 50 -1.38 -0.30 -7.81
C GLU A 50 -2.40 -1.42 -7.91
N ALA A 51 -2.06 -2.59 -7.38
CA ALA A 51 -3.04 -3.62 -7.17
C ALA A 51 -4.05 -2.96 -6.24
N ASP A 52 -5.07 -2.35 -6.84
CA ASP A 52 -6.25 -1.84 -6.18
C ASP A 52 -6.97 -3.09 -5.71
N GLY A 53 -6.38 -3.70 -4.67
CA GLY A 53 -7.03 -4.73 -3.90
C GLY A 53 -8.33 -4.11 -3.45
N GLU A 54 -9.43 -4.71 -3.90
CA GLU A 54 -10.79 -4.25 -3.65
C GLU A 54 -10.90 -3.69 -2.23
N ARG A 55 -11.04 -2.36 -2.12
CA ARG A 55 -11.09 -1.72 -0.82
C ARG A 55 -12.35 -2.18 -0.10
N LEU A 56 -12.25 -2.43 1.21
CA LEU A 56 -13.40 -2.85 2.00
C LEU A 56 -14.57 -1.86 1.84
N SER A 57 -15.69 -2.33 1.32
CA SER A 57 -16.93 -1.57 1.30
C SER A 57 -17.51 -1.50 2.72
N LEU A 58 -17.82 -0.29 3.17
CA LEU A 58 -18.49 -0.02 4.45
C LEU A 58 -19.95 0.41 4.22
N ASP A 59 -20.61 -0.20 3.23
CA ASP A 59 -22.01 0.02 2.94
C ASP A 59 -22.90 -0.48 4.10
N LEU A 60 -23.95 0.28 4.39
CA LEU A 60 -24.89 0.01 5.48
C LEU A 60 -26.16 -0.66 4.99
N ALA A 61 -26.36 -0.80 3.67
CA ALA A 61 -27.59 -1.33 3.08
C ALA A 61 -27.82 -2.82 3.38
N ASP A 62 -26.75 -3.62 3.42
CA ASP A 62 -26.83 -5.07 3.64
C ASP A 62 -25.68 -5.55 4.54
N ILE A 63 -25.88 -5.43 5.86
CA ILE A 63 -24.91 -5.87 6.86
C ILE A 63 -25.25 -7.31 7.28
N PRO A 64 -24.34 -8.28 7.10
CA PRO A 64 -24.60 -9.65 7.49
C PRO A 64 -24.76 -9.79 9.01
N GLN A 65 -25.75 -10.57 9.42
CA GLN A 65 -25.99 -10.89 10.83
C GLN A 65 -25.27 -12.17 11.25
N VAL A 66 -24.64 -12.12 12.42
CA VAL A 66 -24.03 -13.27 13.11
C VAL A 66 -24.82 -13.52 14.39
N VAL A 67 -25.38 -14.72 14.50
CA VAL A 67 -26.11 -15.14 15.69
C VAL A 67 -25.13 -15.69 16.71
N LEU A 68 -25.20 -15.17 17.93
CA LEU A 68 -24.39 -15.60 19.06
C LEU A 68 -25.19 -16.57 19.94
N ASP A 69 -24.72 -17.80 20.02
CA ASP A 69 -25.33 -18.82 20.88
C ASP A 69 -25.13 -18.50 22.36
N LYS A 70 -26.01 -19.08 23.19
CA LYS A 70 -25.95 -18.90 24.64
C LYS A 70 -24.67 -19.50 25.22
N GLU A 71 -24.21 -20.62 24.66
CA GLU A 71 -23.00 -21.35 25.05
C GLU A 71 -21.74 -20.86 24.33
N ALA A 72 -21.84 -19.83 23.48
CA ALA A 72 -20.68 -19.27 22.79
C ALA A 72 -19.62 -18.80 23.80
N GLU A 73 -18.34 -19.05 23.45
CA GLU A 73 -17.21 -18.68 24.30
C GLU A 73 -17.19 -17.17 24.56
N LEU A 74 -16.86 -16.80 25.80
CA LEU A 74 -16.62 -15.41 26.18
C LEU A 74 -15.17 -15.05 25.89
N ALA A 75 -14.95 -13.79 25.51
CA ALA A 75 -13.60 -13.26 25.39
C ALA A 75 -12.82 -13.48 26.69
N ARG A 76 -11.54 -13.86 26.54
CA ARG A 76 -10.65 -14.08 27.68
C ARG A 76 -10.55 -12.80 28.50
N ALA A 77 -10.48 -12.96 29.82
CA ALA A 77 -10.28 -11.85 30.73
C ALA A 77 -9.00 -11.08 30.37
N ARG A 78 -9.07 -9.75 30.41
CA ARG A 78 -7.92 -8.88 30.14
C ARG A 78 -6.78 -9.21 31.11
N ASN A 79 -5.62 -9.54 30.57
CA ASN A 79 -4.40 -9.67 31.37
C ASN A 79 -4.00 -8.27 31.90
N ARG A 80 -3.99 -8.12 33.23
CA ARG A 80 -3.64 -6.85 33.91
C ARG A 80 -2.14 -6.57 33.90
N ASN A 81 -1.31 -7.60 33.75
CA ASN A 81 0.16 -7.50 33.72
C ASN A 81 0.70 -7.33 32.29
N CYS A 82 -0.21 -7.05 31.36
CA CYS A 82 0.06 -6.91 29.96
C CYS A 82 0.78 -5.60 29.66
N SER A 83 1.90 -5.65 28.95
CA SER A 83 2.57 -4.48 28.39
C SER A 83 2.41 -4.41 26.87
N TYR A 84 2.80 -3.28 26.28
CA TYR A 84 2.83 -3.07 24.83
C TYR A 84 3.95 -3.84 24.11
N TRP A 85 4.75 -4.62 24.86
CA TRP A 85 5.73 -5.57 24.32
C TRP A 85 5.29 -7.03 24.49
N ASP A 86 4.50 -7.33 25.53
CA ASP A 86 4.16 -8.71 25.91
C ASP A 86 2.87 -9.21 25.23
N CYS A 87 1.81 -8.40 25.22
CA CYS A 87 0.55 -8.82 24.57
C CYS A 87 0.39 -8.27 23.17
N PHE A 88 0.98 -7.11 22.94
CA PHE A 88 1.12 -6.50 21.64
C PHE A 88 2.63 -6.43 21.39
N ASN A 89 3.11 -6.76 20.21
CA ASN A 89 4.53 -6.62 19.89
C ASN A 89 4.65 -5.56 18.80
N VAL A 90 4.81 -4.30 19.22
CA VAL A 90 4.87 -3.16 18.29
C VAL A 90 6.05 -3.23 17.32
N TYR A 91 7.12 -3.97 17.62
CA TYR A 91 8.23 -4.17 16.68
C TYR A 91 7.84 -5.02 15.47
N ARG A 92 6.77 -5.83 15.56
CA ARG A 92 6.24 -6.54 14.38
C ARG A 92 5.59 -5.59 13.38
N CYS A 93 5.33 -4.35 13.77
CA CYS A 93 4.63 -3.35 12.96
C CYS A 93 5.55 -2.47 12.10
N GLY A 94 6.88 -2.62 12.23
CA GLY A 94 7.86 -1.82 11.48
C GLY A 94 8.42 -2.49 10.22
N GLY A 95 8.14 -3.78 9.97
CA GLY A 95 9.00 -4.59 9.09
C GLY A 95 8.45 -5.05 7.73
N GLN A 96 7.15 -4.92 7.42
CA GLN A 96 6.55 -5.80 6.41
C GLN A 96 6.05 -5.17 5.11
N ARG A 97 6.36 -3.90 4.81
CA ARG A 97 6.26 -3.43 3.42
C ARG A 97 7.52 -3.72 2.58
N SER A 98 8.49 -4.46 3.13
CA SER A 98 9.79 -4.76 2.48
C SER A 98 10.04 -6.24 2.16
N VAL A 99 9.10 -7.16 2.40
CA VAL A 99 9.31 -8.59 2.05
C VAL A 99 8.20 -9.14 1.18
N ALA A 100 8.08 -8.54 0.00
CA ALA A 100 7.75 -9.25 -1.23
C ALA A 100 8.63 -8.71 -2.36
N GLY A 101 9.93 -9.06 -2.33
CA GLY A 101 10.74 -9.16 -3.55
C GLY A 101 11.47 -7.92 -4.08
N GLY A 102 11.89 -6.97 -3.26
CA GLY A 102 12.68 -5.83 -3.75
C GLY A 102 13.65 -5.26 -2.73
N GLY A 103 14.93 -5.63 -2.83
CA GLY A 103 16.01 -4.82 -2.29
C GLY A 103 16.04 -3.47 -3.02
N GLY A 104 15.23 -2.54 -2.55
CA GLY A 104 15.03 -1.23 -3.16
C GLY A 104 15.59 -0.14 -2.27
N MET A 105 16.61 0.53 -2.78
CA MET A 105 17.24 1.73 -2.24
C MET A 105 16.34 2.96 -2.45
N ASP A 106 15.11 2.91 -1.92
CA ASP A 106 14.17 4.03 -1.94
C ASP A 106 13.46 4.12 -0.59
N GLY A 107 13.27 5.33 -0.07
CA GLY A 107 12.90 5.66 1.30
C GLY A 107 11.47 5.30 1.68
N SER A 108 11.02 4.06 1.44
CA SER A 108 9.73 3.55 1.85
C SER A 108 9.66 3.53 3.38
N GLN A 109 9.04 4.56 3.93
CA GLN A 109 8.85 4.71 5.37
C GLN A 109 8.15 3.47 5.94
N GLU A 110 8.72 2.93 7.01
CA GLU A 110 8.06 1.95 7.88
C GLU A 110 6.72 2.53 8.30
N ARG A 111 5.62 1.89 7.93
CA ARG A 111 4.27 2.37 8.21
C ARG A 111 3.43 1.25 8.79
N ILE A 112 2.63 1.60 9.79
CA ILE A 112 1.69 0.69 10.42
C ILE A 112 0.62 0.32 9.39
N SER A 113 0.34 -0.97 9.26
CA SER A 113 -0.76 -1.51 8.44
C SER A 113 -1.93 -1.92 9.34
N ILE A 114 -3.14 -1.59 8.92
CA ILE A 114 -4.38 -1.83 9.67
C ILE A 114 -5.33 -2.65 8.80
N TYR A 115 -5.70 -3.83 9.28
CA TYR A 115 -6.80 -4.62 8.72
C TYR A 115 -8.08 -4.29 9.47
N VAL A 116 -9.11 -3.93 8.71
CA VAL A 116 -10.44 -3.65 9.25
C VAL A 116 -11.32 -4.85 8.92
N TYR A 117 -11.98 -5.42 9.94
CA TYR A 117 -12.93 -6.50 9.71
C TYR A 117 -14.15 -5.99 8.91
N PRO A 118 -14.81 -6.84 8.11
CA PRO A 118 -16.07 -6.46 7.47
C PRO A 118 -17.16 -6.16 8.49
N LEU A 119 -18.07 -5.24 8.15
CA LEU A 119 -19.24 -4.93 8.97
C LEU A 119 -20.06 -6.19 9.22
N LYS A 120 -20.41 -6.42 10.48
CA LYS A 120 -21.26 -7.51 10.94
C LYS A 120 -22.14 -7.02 12.07
N GLU A 121 -23.40 -7.41 12.06
CA GLU A 121 -24.31 -7.20 13.17
C GLU A 121 -24.37 -8.47 14.01
N TYR A 122 -24.06 -8.37 15.29
CA TYR A 122 -24.07 -9.52 16.19
C TYR A 122 -25.35 -9.51 17.02
N VAL A 123 -26.11 -10.59 16.97
CA VAL A 123 -27.41 -10.70 17.64
C VAL A 123 -27.45 -11.93 18.55
N ASP A 124 -28.15 -11.80 19.67
CA ASP A 124 -28.41 -12.91 20.58
C ASP A 124 -29.36 -13.94 19.94
N ALA A 125 -29.08 -15.23 20.14
CA ALA A 125 -29.87 -16.33 19.57
C ALA A 125 -31.35 -16.30 20.04
N ASP A 126 -31.57 -16.05 21.33
CA ASP A 126 -32.89 -16.13 21.97
C ASP A 126 -33.67 -14.83 21.81
N SER A 127 -33.09 -13.72 22.26
CA SER A 127 -33.79 -12.43 22.35
C SER A 127 -33.76 -11.63 21.06
N LYS A 128 -32.94 -12.04 20.08
CA LYS A 128 -32.67 -11.28 18.83
C LYS A 128 -32.19 -9.85 19.06
N ARG A 129 -31.69 -9.54 20.27
CA ARG A 129 -31.13 -8.23 20.60
C ARG A 129 -29.74 -8.10 20.03
N ALA A 130 -29.44 -6.95 19.44
CA ALA A 130 -28.10 -6.64 18.96
C ALA A 130 -27.13 -6.43 20.13
N ALA A 131 -25.89 -6.87 19.96
CA ALA A 131 -24.81 -6.70 20.94
C ALA A 131 -24.41 -5.23 21.12
N PHE A 132 -24.54 -4.43 20.06
CA PHE A 132 -24.25 -2.99 20.02
C PHE A 132 -25.05 -2.32 18.90
N GLN A 133 -25.04 -0.99 18.87
CA GLN A 133 -25.56 -0.19 17.77
C GLN A 133 -24.42 0.59 17.14
N LEU A 134 -24.21 0.42 15.82
CA LEU A 134 -23.18 1.15 15.09
C LEU A 134 -23.49 2.65 15.09
N SER A 135 -22.61 3.44 15.71
CA SER A 135 -22.72 4.90 15.69
C SER A 135 -22.15 5.51 14.41
N LYS A 136 -22.57 6.73 14.11
CA LYS A 136 -22.04 7.50 12.99
C LYS A 136 -20.56 7.85 13.21
N GLU A 137 -20.18 8.09 14.46
CA GLU A 137 -18.84 8.42 14.90
C GLU A 137 -17.89 7.26 14.62
N PHE A 138 -18.25 6.05 15.05
CA PHE A 138 -17.45 4.87 14.80
C PHE A 138 -17.37 4.52 13.32
N HIS A 139 -18.48 4.61 12.58
CA HIS A 139 -18.47 4.42 11.12
C HIS A 139 -17.54 5.43 10.41
N THR A 140 -17.50 6.68 10.89
CA THR A 140 -16.57 7.69 10.36
C THR A 140 -15.11 7.32 10.62
N ILE A 141 -14.80 6.76 11.79
CA ILE A 141 -13.45 6.26 12.10
C ILE A 141 -13.07 5.12 11.13
N LEU A 142 -13.95 4.12 10.95
CA LEU A 142 -13.73 3.02 10.03
C LEU A 142 -13.47 3.52 8.60
N LYS A 143 -14.33 4.43 8.12
CA LYS A 143 -14.19 5.03 6.79
C LYS A 143 -12.90 5.82 6.63
N THR A 144 -12.48 6.53 7.67
CA THR A 144 -11.21 7.28 7.65
C THR A 144 -10.03 6.31 7.53
N ILE A 145 -10.05 5.20 8.25
CA ILE A 145 -8.98 4.20 8.22
C ILE A 145 -8.92 3.52 6.85
N VAL A 146 -10.04 3.00 6.33
CA VAL A 146 -10.10 2.30 5.03
C VAL A 146 -9.64 3.20 3.87
N ASN A 147 -9.91 4.51 3.95
CA ASN A 147 -9.46 5.48 2.95
C ASN A 147 -8.03 6.00 3.18
N SER A 148 -7.37 5.60 4.26
CA SER A 148 -6.00 6.03 4.56
C SER A 148 -4.95 5.13 3.88
N PRO A 149 -3.69 5.61 3.77
CA PRO A 149 -2.56 4.78 3.33
C PRO A 149 -2.16 3.65 4.30
N TYR A 150 -2.75 3.63 5.50
CA TYR A 150 -2.48 2.63 6.54
C TYR A 150 -3.36 1.39 6.39
N TYR A 151 -4.44 1.44 5.61
CA TYR A 151 -5.31 0.29 5.39
C TYR A 151 -4.63 -0.80 4.55
N THR A 152 -4.86 -2.06 4.91
CA THR A 152 -4.56 -3.23 4.06
C THR A 152 -5.78 -4.17 4.05
N SER A 153 -6.07 -4.74 2.88
CA SER A 153 -7.06 -5.80 2.72
C SER A 153 -6.51 -7.19 3.06
N ASN A 154 -5.19 -7.34 3.18
CA ASN A 154 -4.54 -8.60 3.55
C ASN A 154 -4.27 -8.64 5.06
N PRO A 155 -4.94 -9.51 5.84
CA PRO A 155 -4.71 -9.61 7.28
C PRO A 155 -3.29 -10.07 7.63
N ASN A 156 -2.60 -10.80 6.74
CA ASN A 156 -1.22 -11.25 6.96
C ASN A 156 -0.19 -10.12 6.84
N GLU A 157 -0.57 -9.01 6.23
CA GLU A 157 0.26 -7.81 6.13
C GLU A 157 -0.05 -6.81 7.24
N ALA A 158 -1.10 -7.03 8.03
CA ALA A 158 -1.56 -6.10 9.04
C ALA A 158 -0.80 -6.22 10.36
N CYS A 159 -0.47 -5.07 10.92
CA CYS A 159 0.02 -4.93 12.29
C CYS A 159 -1.15 -4.82 13.28
N LEU A 160 -2.16 -4.03 12.93
CA LEU A 160 -3.32 -3.76 13.78
C LEU A 160 -4.58 -4.37 13.16
N PHE A 161 -5.40 -4.95 14.01
CA PHE A 161 -6.69 -5.51 13.65
C PHE A 161 -7.78 -4.68 14.30
N MET A 162 -8.65 -4.09 13.47
CA MET A 162 -9.75 -3.26 13.95
C MET A 162 -11.09 -3.98 13.75
N PRO A 163 -11.69 -4.52 14.83
CA PRO A 163 -13.03 -5.09 14.75
C PRO A 163 -14.07 -4.00 14.53
N THR A 164 -15.10 -4.29 13.74
CA THR A 164 -16.26 -3.41 13.52
C THR A 164 -17.28 -3.55 14.64
N LEU A 165 -16.82 -3.46 15.89
CA LEU A 165 -17.63 -3.52 17.09
C LEU A 165 -17.57 -2.14 17.74
N ASP A 166 -18.68 -1.41 17.73
CA ASP A 166 -18.71 -0.07 18.31
C ASP A 166 -18.77 -0.16 19.84
N THR A 167 -17.62 0.10 20.47
CA THR A 167 -17.47 0.17 21.92
C THR A 167 -17.18 1.59 22.40
N LEU A 168 -17.41 2.62 21.58
CA LEU A 168 -17.15 4.02 21.96
C LEU A 168 -18.04 4.45 23.13
N ASN A 169 -19.23 3.84 23.27
CA ASN A 169 -20.16 4.11 24.35
C ASN A 169 -20.60 2.81 25.05
N GLN A 170 -19.96 2.50 26.18
CA GLN A 170 -20.27 1.30 26.97
C GLN A 170 -21.70 1.28 27.53
N ASN A 171 -22.39 2.41 27.61
CA ASN A 171 -23.79 2.45 28.07
C ASN A 171 -24.78 1.95 27.01
N ARG A 172 -24.32 1.72 25.77
CA ARG A 172 -25.16 1.30 24.63
C ARG A 172 -24.77 -0.08 24.08
N ILE A 173 -24.03 -0.86 24.86
CA ILE A 173 -23.62 -2.21 24.48
C ILE A 173 -24.07 -3.23 25.52
N ASP A 174 -24.33 -4.45 25.07
CA ASP A 174 -24.37 -5.61 25.95
C ASP A 174 -22.94 -6.17 26.07
N THR A 175 -22.31 -5.98 27.23
CA THR A 175 -20.91 -6.37 27.45
C THR A 175 -20.70 -7.87 27.33
N THR A 176 -21.72 -8.69 27.59
CA THR A 176 -21.64 -10.15 27.49
C THR A 176 -21.69 -10.56 26.02
N LEU A 177 -22.64 -10.01 25.25
CA LEU A 177 -22.74 -10.30 23.81
C LEU A 177 -21.53 -9.75 23.04
N VAL A 178 -21.06 -8.55 23.37
CA VAL A 178 -19.81 -8.00 22.79
C VAL A 178 -18.62 -8.90 23.14
N GLY A 179 -18.55 -9.42 24.37
CA GLY A 179 -17.52 -10.38 24.75
C GLY A 179 -17.53 -11.65 23.91
N LYS A 180 -18.72 -12.18 23.60
CA LYS A 180 -18.89 -13.33 22.69
C LYS A 180 -18.53 -12.97 21.23
N ALA A 181 -18.98 -11.80 20.76
CA ALA A 181 -18.64 -11.31 19.42
C ALA A 181 -17.13 -11.19 19.23
N LEU A 182 -16.42 -10.63 20.21
CA LEU A 182 -14.96 -10.53 20.20
C LEU A 182 -14.26 -11.90 20.17
N ALA A 183 -14.79 -12.90 20.89
CA ALA A 183 -14.25 -14.26 20.87
C ALA A 183 -14.49 -14.99 19.54
N SER A 184 -15.51 -14.60 18.78
CA SER A 184 -15.84 -15.18 17.47
C SER A 184 -15.03 -14.62 16.30
N LEU A 185 -14.16 -13.64 16.54
CA LEU A 185 -13.30 -13.09 15.50
C LEU A 185 -12.23 -14.14 15.10
N PRO A 186 -11.92 -14.26 13.80
CA PRO A 186 -10.97 -15.25 13.28
C PRO A 186 -9.51 -14.93 13.62
#